data_AF-A0A8J6REA8-F1
#
_entry.id   AF-A0A8J6REA8-F1
#
_cell.length_a   1.000
_cell.length_b   1.000
_cell.length_c   1.000
_cell.angle_alpha   90.00
_cell.angle_beta   90.00
_cell.angle_gamma   90.00
#
_symmetry.space_group_name_H-M   'P 1'
#
loop_
_entity.id
_entity.type
_entity.pdbx_description
1 polymer ?
#
loop_
_entity_poly.entity_id
_entity_poly.type
_entity_poly.pdbx_seq_one_letter_code
_entity_poly.pdbx_strand_id
1 'polypeptide(L)' 'MPAPYSYDLRQKAIEVFQSGEGKSDVCRMFNISRNTLDLWLKRREETGDYQAI' A
#
# COMPACT_ATOMS: atom_id res chain seq x y z
N MET A 1 -4.72 -17.54 -5.77
CA MET A 1 -4.69 -16.42 -6.74
C MET A 1 -3.38 -15.69 -6.53
N PRO A 2 -2.54 -15.45 -7.55
CA PRO A 2 -1.32 -14.68 -7.34
C PRO A 2 -1.73 -13.27 -6.90
N ALA A 3 -1.19 -12.81 -5.77
CA ALA A 3 -1.39 -11.44 -5.32
C ALA A 3 -0.95 -10.50 -6.47
N PRO A 4 -1.86 -9.67 -7.04
CA PRO A 4 -1.55 -8.89 -8.24
C PRO A 4 -0.46 -7.83 -8.04
N TYR A 5 -0.04 -7.61 -6.79
CA TYR A 5 0.99 -6.66 -6.42
C TYR A 5 2.02 -7.36 -5.54
N SER A 6 3.29 -7.25 -5.92
CA SER A 6 4.44 -7.72 -5.15
C SER A 6 4.47 -7.09 -3.76
N TYR A 7 4.92 -7.87 -2.76
CA TYR A 7 5.08 -7.39 -1.39
C TYR A 7 5.94 -6.13 -1.30
N ASP A 8 7.01 -6.09 -2.10
CA ASP A 8 7.93 -4.95 -2.23
C ASP A 8 7.20 -3.65 -2.60
N LEU A 9 6.24 -3.72 -3.53
CA LEU A 9 5.48 -2.56 -4.00
C LEU A 9 4.56 -2.01 -2.90
N ARG A 10 3.95 -2.90 -2.10
CA ARG A 10 3.11 -2.49 -0.97
C ARG A 10 3.95 -1.83 0.11
N GLN A 11 5.09 -2.43 0.45
CA GLN A 11 5.98 -1.90 1.47
C GLN A 11 6.44 -0.50 1.08
N LYS A 12 6.95 -0.32 -0.15
CA LYS A 12 7.36 0.99 -0.66
C LYS A 12 6.23 2.00 -0.68
N ALA A 13 5.04 1.63 -1.13
CA ALA A 13 3.89 2.55 -1.15
C ALA A 13 3.55 3.05 0.26
N ILE A 14 3.59 2.18 1.26
CA ILE A 14 3.27 2.59 2.63
C ILE A 14 4.45 3.32 3.31
N GLU A 15 5.70 2.98 3.01
CA GLU A 15 6.89 3.73 3.46
C GLU A 15 6.86 5.18 2.94
N VAL A 16 6.52 5.36 1.67
CA VAL A 16 6.38 6.70 1.05
C VAL A 16 5.24 7.47 1.71
N PHE A 17 4.08 6.82 1.96
CA PHE A 17 2.99 7.42 2.73
C PHE A 17 3.41 7.82 4.16
N GLN A 18 4.18 6.98 4.86
CA GLN A 18 4.71 7.30 6.19
C GLN A 18 5.76 8.41 6.18
N SER A 19 6.46 8.59 5.08
CA SER A 19 7.42 9.68 4.90
C SER A 19 6.75 11.06 4.82
N GLY A 20 5.41 11.11 4.73
CA GLY A 20 4.62 12.34 4.71
C GLY A 20 3.98 12.64 3.36
N GLU A 21 4.14 11.75 2.37
CA GLU A 21 3.52 11.92 1.05
C GLU A 21 2.02 11.68 1.12
N GLY A 22 1.26 12.50 0.38
CA GLY A 22 -0.19 12.37 0.30
C GLY A 22 -0.61 11.05 -0.33
N LYS A 23 -1.76 10.50 0.10
CA LYS A 23 -2.35 9.28 -0.51
C LYS A 23 -2.45 9.38 -2.03
N SER A 24 -2.75 10.58 -2.54
CA SER A 24 -2.89 10.84 -3.98
C SER A 24 -1.56 10.71 -4.73
N ASP A 25 -0.47 11.24 -4.18
CA ASP A 25 0.87 11.19 -4.77
C ASP A 25 1.41 9.76 -4.76
N VAL A 26 1.26 9.05 -3.65
CA VAL A 26 1.60 7.62 -3.54
C VAL A 26 0.84 6.82 -4.61
N CYS A 27 -0.47 7.04 -4.75
CA CYS A 27 -1.27 6.34 -5.76
C CYS A 27 -0.78 6.61 -7.19
N ARG A 28 -0.38 7.85 -7.48
CA ARG A 28 0.15 8.25 -8.78
C ARG A 28 1.54 7.66 -9.04
N MET A 29 2.40 7.65 -8.03
CA MET A 29 3.78 7.15 -8.08
C MET A 29 3.83 5.64 -8.33
N PHE A 30 2.95 4.88 -7.66
CA PHE A 30 2.90 3.42 -7.79
C PHE A 30 1.86 2.93 -8.81
N ASN A 31 1.16 3.86 -9.49
CA ASN A 31 0.08 3.59 -10.44
C ASN A 31 -0.99 2.63 -9.86
N ILE A 32 -1.36 2.87 -8.60
CA ILE A 32 -2.37 2.10 -7.87
C ILE A 32 -3.60 2.95 -7.59
N SER A 33 -4.75 2.30 -7.42
CA SER A 33 -5.97 2.98 -7.02
C SER A 33 -5.89 3.42 -5.55
N ARG A 34 -6.53 4.55 -5.22
CA ARG A 34 -6.69 5.01 -3.83
C ARG A 34 -7.29 3.95 -2.91
N ASN A 35 -8.25 3.18 -3.43
CA ASN A 35 -8.87 2.06 -2.70
C ASN A 35 -7.85 0.95 -2.35
N THR A 36 -6.89 0.70 -3.24
CA THR A 36 -5.83 -0.31 -3.01
C THR A 36 -4.89 0.13 -1.89
N LEU A 37 -4.47 1.40 -1.89
CA LEU A 37 -3.66 1.95 -0.82
C LEU A 37 -4.42 1.95 0.51
N ASP A 38 -5.70 2.30 0.51
CA ASP A 38 -6.54 2.33 1.70
C ASP A 38 -6.72 0.91 2.30
N LEU A 39 -6.91 -0.11 1.45
CA LEU A 39 -6.94 -1.51 1.89
C LEU A 39 -5.62 -1.97 2.52
N TRP A 40 -4.48 -1.49 2.03
CA TRP A 40 -3.18 -1.83 2.62
C TRP A 40 -2.95 -1.14 3.96
N LEU A 41 -3.35 0.13 4.08
CA LEU A 41 -3.31 0.86 5.34
C LEU A 41 -4.21 0.20 6.39
N LYS A 42 -5.44 -0.14 6.00
CA LYS A 42 -6.39 -0.82 6.88
C LYS A 42 -5.87 -2.18 7.36
N ARG A 43 -5.34 -3.01 6.45
CA ARG A 43 -4.70 -4.29 6.84
C ARG A 43 -3.54 -4.12 7.79
N ARG A 44 -2.71 -3.10 7.57
CA ARG A 44 -1.61 -2.77 8.49
C ARG A 44 -2.16 -2.42 9.88
N GLU A 45 -3.22 -1.63 9.97
CA GLU A 45 -3.84 -1.30 11.26
C GLU A 45 -4.47 -2.53 11.93
N GLU A 46 -5.12 -3.40 11.16
CA GLU A 46 -5.81 -4.59 11.67
C GLU A 46 -4.88 -5.74 12.05
N THR A 47 -3.78 -5.93 11.32
CA THR A 47 -2.93 -7.14 11.38
C THR A 47 -1.49 -6.83 11.78
N GLY A 48 -1.06 -5.57 11.73
CA GLY A 48 0.35 -5.17 11.87
C GLY A 48 1.23 -5.55 10.66
N ASP A 49 0.66 -6.19 9.64
CA ASP A 49 1.40 -6.81 8.55
C ASP A 49 0.80 -6.46 7.17
N TYR A 50 1.65 -6.48 6.13
CA TYR A 50 1.32 -6.02 4.77
C TYR A 50 1.17 -7.20 3.78
N GLN A 51 1.33 -8.44 4.24
CA GLN A 51 1.31 -9.62 3.39
C GLN A 51 -0.08 -9.85 2.79
N ALA A 52 -0.10 -10.25 1.51
CA ALA A 52 -1.25 -10.98 1.00
C ALA A 52 -1.05 -12.43 1.42
N ILE A 53 -1.92 -12.90 2.32
CA ILE A 53 -2.30 -14.31 2.38
C ILE A 53 -2.89 -14.78 1.07
#